data_AF-G2ZAQ6-F1
#
_entry.id   AF-G2ZAQ6-F1
#
_cell.length_a   1.000
_cell.length_b   1.000
_cell.length_c   1.000
_cell.angle_alpha   90.00
_cell.angle_beta   90.00
_cell.angle_gamma   90.00
#
_symmetry.space_group_name_H-M   'P 1'
#
loop_
_entity.id
_entity.type
_entity.pdbx_description
1 polymer ?
#
loop_
_entity_poly.entity_id
_entity_poly.type
_entity_poly.pdbx_seq_one_letter_code
_entity_poly.pdbx_strand_id
1 'polypeptide(L)'
;MKESIEKYASKSTKVKFELEINAPVTSVFELLTTNAGLVQWFDELEVGESGPSGHLLFVMTPEEKITMPILAWETNRILSFEWDEDNVTFELSELAENKTLVTFTEQLQIITDHTPRDVSGWHVCLKKLQAIAKGSKYDFDKTEFETLFLKYQKVLNDEK
;
A
#
# COMPACT_ATOMS: atom_id res chain seq x y z
N MET A 1 2.07 1.56 -13.50
CA MET A 1 2.77 1.57 -12.20
C MET A 1 4.19 1.11 -12.44
N LYS A 2 5.19 1.84 -11.94
CA LYS A 2 6.58 1.40 -11.93
C LYS A 2 6.84 0.68 -10.62
N GLU A 3 7.71 -0.31 -10.62
CA GLU A 3 8.08 -1.07 -9.43
C GLU A 3 9.61 -1.16 -9.32
N SER A 4 10.11 -1.23 -8.09
CA SER A 4 11.51 -1.57 -7.82
C SER A 4 11.62 -2.35 -6.51
N ILE A 5 12.58 -3.27 -6.45
CA ILE A 5 12.87 -4.06 -5.26
C ILE A 5 14.37 -3.91 -4.98
N GLU A 6 14.70 -3.43 -3.80
CA GLU A 6 16.07 -3.18 -3.34
C GLU A 6 16.36 -4.07 -2.12
N LYS A 7 17.33 -4.98 -2.23
CA LYS A 7 17.77 -5.85 -1.13
C LYS A 7 18.97 -5.20 -0.43
N TYR A 8 18.96 -5.10 0.89
CA TYR A 8 20.04 -4.53 1.68
C TYR A 8 20.91 -5.61 2.34
N ALA A 9 22.14 -5.25 2.70
CA ALA A 9 23.09 -6.17 3.36
C ALA A 9 22.57 -6.72 4.71
N SER A 10 21.63 -6.03 5.34
CA SER A 10 20.93 -6.41 6.58
C SER A 10 19.87 -7.50 6.39
N LYS A 11 19.72 -8.08 5.19
CA LYS A 11 18.61 -8.96 4.76
C LYS A 11 17.24 -8.30 4.64
N SER A 12 17.11 -7.05 5.07
CA SER A 12 15.91 -6.26 4.81
C SER A 12 15.77 -5.97 3.31
N THR A 13 14.53 -5.85 2.86
CA THR A 13 14.19 -5.57 1.46
C THR A 13 13.22 -4.40 1.42
N LYS A 14 13.44 -3.47 0.50
CA LYS A 14 12.50 -2.39 0.21
C LYS A 14 11.78 -2.70 -1.09
N VAL A 15 10.46 -2.81 -1.04
CA VAL A 15 9.60 -2.89 -2.22
C VAL A 15 8.98 -1.53 -2.43
N LYS A 16 9.04 -1.02 -3.66
CA LYS A 16 8.52 0.30 -4.01
C LYS A 16 7.63 0.22 -5.25
N PHE A 17 6.50 0.92 -5.18
CA PHE A 17 5.60 1.13 -6.32
C PHE A 17 5.37 2.63 -6.54
N GLU A 18 5.51 3.08 -7.78
CA GLU A 18 5.24 4.45 -8.18
C GLU A 18 4.07 4.47 -9.17
N LEU A 19 3.02 5.19 -8.82
CA LEU A 19 1.80 5.31 -9.61
C LEU A 19 1.36 6.77 -9.71
N GLU A 20 1.14 7.20 -10.96
CA GLU A 20 0.55 8.51 -11.23
C GLU A 20 -0.98 8.40 -11.20
N ILE A 21 -1.60 9.28 -10.42
CA ILE A 21 -3.04 9.37 -10.25
C ILE A 21 -3.51 10.72 -10.78
N ASN A 22 -4.55 10.72 -11.62
CA ASN A 22 -5.14 11.93 -12.20
C ASN A 22 -6.20 12.51 -11.25
N ALA A 23 -5.78 12.88 -10.05
CA ALA A 23 -6.60 13.53 -9.04
C ALA A 23 -5.73 14.49 -8.20
N PRO A 24 -6.33 15.53 -7.60
CA PRO A 24 -5.64 16.40 -6.64
C PRO A 24 -5.09 15.61 -5.45
N VAL A 25 -3.98 16.08 -4.88
CA VAL A 25 -3.31 15.39 -3.77
C VAL A 25 -4.22 15.26 -2.54
N THR A 26 -5.12 16.23 -2.33
CA THR A 26 -6.13 16.19 -1.26
C THR A 26 -7.07 15.01 -1.41
N SER A 27 -7.60 14.77 -2.61
CA SER A 27 -8.50 13.65 -2.87
C SER A 27 -7.79 12.30 -2.75
N VAL A 28 -6.51 12.23 -3.16
CA VAL A 28 -5.71 11.02 -2.96
C VAL A 28 -5.46 10.77 -1.48
N PHE A 29 -5.14 11.81 -0.71
CA PHE A 29 -4.95 11.68 0.73
C PHE A 29 -6.23 11.23 1.43
N GLU A 30 -7.39 11.79 1.07
CA GLU A 30 -8.69 11.35 1.58
C GLU A 30 -8.98 9.87 1.31
N LEU A 31 -8.58 9.34 0.15
CA LEU A 31 -8.67 7.91 -0.17
C LEU A 31 -7.84 7.02 0.76
N LEU A 32 -6.72 7.54 1.27
CA LEU A 32 -5.80 6.83 2.16
C LEU A 32 -6.15 6.99 3.65
N THR A 33 -6.79 8.10 4.02
CA THR A 33 -6.92 8.52 5.43
C THR A 33 -8.35 8.64 5.93
N THR A 34 -9.33 8.15 5.19
CA THR A 34 -10.74 8.12 5.62
C THR A 34 -11.35 6.75 5.38
N ASN A 35 -12.27 6.32 6.24
CA ASN A 35 -12.98 5.05 6.05
C ASN A 35 -13.82 5.04 4.77
N ALA A 36 -14.41 6.19 4.39
CA ALA A 36 -15.12 6.34 3.14
C ALA A 36 -14.20 6.20 1.91
N GLY A 37 -12.91 6.54 2.06
CA GLY A 37 -11.89 6.36 1.06
C GLY A 37 -11.34 4.94 0.99
N LEU A 38 -10.88 4.42 2.13
CA LEU A 38 -10.26 3.10 2.25
C LEU A 38 -11.17 1.99 1.73
N VAL A 39 -12.44 1.96 2.15
CA VAL A 39 -13.41 0.92 1.73
C VAL A 39 -13.61 0.83 0.22
N GLN A 40 -13.22 1.85 -0.54
CA GLN A 40 -13.30 1.79 -1.99
C GLN A 40 -12.23 0.88 -2.57
N TRP A 41 -11.00 0.85 -2.01
CA TRP A 41 -9.84 0.18 -2.61
C TRP A 41 -9.15 -0.85 -1.71
N PHE A 42 -9.39 -0.83 -0.40
CA PHE A 42 -8.87 -1.78 0.57
C PHE A 42 -9.94 -2.03 1.64
N ASP A 43 -10.69 -3.12 1.49
CA ASP A 43 -11.91 -3.35 2.27
C ASP A 43 -11.59 -3.79 3.71
N GLU A 44 -10.44 -4.42 3.92
CA GLU A 44 -9.95 -4.89 5.22
C GLU A 44 -9.17 -3.83 6.02
N LEU A 45 -9.10 -2.57 5.55
CA LEU A 45 -8.37 -1.50 6.24
C LEU A 45 -9.32 -0.39 6.70
N GLU A 46 -9.23 -0.02 7.97
CA GLU A 46 -10.00 1.08 8.57
C GLU A 46 -9.08 2.06 9.30
N VAL A 47 -9.47 3.33 9.35
CA VAL A 47 -8.94 4.33 10.26
C VAL A 47 -9.62 4.15 11.61
N GLY A 48 -8.83 3.78 12.62
CA GLY A 48 -9.28 3.77 14.03
C GLY A 48 -9.19 5.17 14.62
N GLU A 49 -8.00 5.77 14.59
CA GLU A 49 -7.76 7.15 15.00
C GLU A 49 -6.86 7.86 13.97
N SER A 50 -7.24 9.07 13.55
CA SER A 50 -6.49 9.84 12.56
C SER A 50 -5.37 10.67 13.17
N GLY A 51 -4.31 10.93 12.41
CA GLY A 51 -3.25 11.87 12.78
C GLY A 51 -1.98 11.21 13.31
N PRO A 52 -0.99 12.02 13.74
CA PRO A 52 0.36 11.53 14.06
C PRO A 52 0.44 10.52 15.22
N SER A 53 -0.52 10.52 16.13
CA SER A 53 -0.63 9.56 17.24
C SER A 53 -1.72 8.51 17.01
N GLY A 54 -2.29 8.49 15.79
CA GLY A 54 -3.39 7.62 15.44
C GLY A 54 -2.96 6.20 15.07
N HIS A 55 -3.89 5.44 14.53
CA HIS A 55 -3.66 4.07 14.07
C HIS A 55 -4.69 3.68 13.01
N LEU A 56 -4.26 2.76 12.14
CA LEU A 56 -5.17 1.99 11.29
C LEU A 56 -5.55 0.68 11.99
N LEU A 57 -6.58 0.02 11.48
CA LEU A 57 -7.06 -1.27 11.92
C LEU A 57 -7.10 -2.18 10.69
N PHE A 58 -6.39 -3.29 10.75
CA PHE A 58 -6.55 -4.38 9.78
C PHE A 58 -7.66 -5.32 10.28
N VAL A 59 -8.72 -5.45 9.50
CA VAL A 59 -9.93 -6.18 9.86
C VAL A 59 -9.80 -7.61 9.34
N MET A 60 -9.44 -8.55 10.21
CA MET A 60 -9.44 -9.98 9.86
C MET A 60 -10.87 -10.53 9.84
N THR A 61 -11.66 -10.13 10.83
CA THR A 61 -13.11 -10.34 10.93
C THR A 61 -13.73 -9.12 11.61
N PRO A 62 -15.07 -8.95 11.59
CA PRO A 62 -15.70 -7.83 12.30
C PRO A 62 -15.35 -7.76 13.80
N GLU A 63 -15.08 -8.91 14.42
CA GLU A 63 -14.73 -9.06 15.84
C GLU A 63 -13.21 -9.09 16.10
N GLU A 64 -12.39 -9.35 15.08
CA GLU A 64 -10.94 -9.48 15.18
C GLU A 64 -10.24 -8.44 14.31
N LYS A 65 -9.63 -7.45 14.97
CA LYS A 65 -8.89 -6.36 14.33
C LYS A 65 -7.48 -6.26 14.90
N ILE A 66 -6.51 -6.02 14.03
CA ILE A 66 -5.12 -5.76 14.40
C ILE A 66 -4.90 -4.25 14.33
N THR A 67 -4.41 -3.67 15.43
CA THR A 67 -4.06 -2.25 15.49
C THR A 67 -2.70 -1.99 14.87
N MET A 68 -2.66 -1.04 13.93
CA MET A 68 -1.48 -0.66 13.17
C MET A 68 -1.14 0.81 13.46
N PRO A 69 -0.25 1.09 14.42
CA PRO A 69 0.16 2.44 14.78
C PRO A 69 0.64 3.26 13.57
N ILE A 70 0.23 4.54 13.51
CA ILE A 70 0.76 5.49 12.53
C ILE A 70 2.17 5.92 12.97
N LEU A 71 3.13 5.77 12.07
CA LEU A 71 4.54 6.10 12.26
C LEU A 71 4.88 7.51 11.77
N ALA A 72 4.19 7.97 10.72
CA ALA A 72 4.34 9.32 10.18
C ALA A 72 3.03 9.80 9.56
N TRP A 73 2.69 11.06 9.80
CA TRP A 73 1.52 11.72 9.23
C TRP A 73 1.84 13.15 8.87
N GLU A 74 1.78 13.44 7.58
CA GLU A 74 1.83 14.81 7.06
C GLU A 74 0.67 14.99 6.08
N THR A 75 -0.27 15.86 6.41
CA THR A 75 -1.49 16.08 5.61
C THR A 75 -1.15 16.34 4.15
N ASN A 76 -1.76 15.56 3.25
CA ASN A 76 -1.54 15.61 1.80
C ASN A 76 -0.10 15.27 1.35
N ARG A 77 0.69 14.60 2.18
CA ARG A 77 2.10 14.31 1.85
C ARG A 77 2.57 12.93 2.30
N ILE A 78 2.33 12.53 3.54
CA ILE A 78 2.84 11.26 4.07
C ILE A 78 1.79 10.58 4.94
N LEU A 79 1.61 9.29 4.72
CA LEU A 79 1.00 8.35 5.66
C LEU A 79 1.93 7.15 5.79
N SER A 80 2.45 6.87 6.97
CA SER A 80 3.19 5.65 7.27
C SER A 80 2.63 4.98 8.52
N PHE A 81 2.57 3.66 8.53
CA PHE A 81 2.06 2.86 9.62
C PHE A 81 2.75 1.50 9.65
N GLU A 82 2.69 0.84 10.80
CA GLU A 82 3.18 -0.53 10.97
C GLU A 82 2.41 -1.49 10.05
N TRP A 83 3.06 -2.54 9.57
CA TRP A 83 2.47 -3.60 8.75
C TRP A 83 3.00 -4.96 9.21
N ASP A 84 2.36 -5.56 10.22
CA ASP A 84 2.88 -6.72 10.95
C ASP A 84 4.26 -6.41 11.55
N GLU A 85 5.31 -7.16 11.22
CA GLU A 85 6.69 -6.87 11.62
C GLU A 85 7.37 -5.80 10.74
N ASP A 86 6.70 -5.35 9.67
CA ASP A 86 7.18 -4.42 8.67
C ASP A 86 6.56 -3.03 8.82
N ASN A 87 6.80 -2.16 7.84
CA ASN A 87 6.13 -0.87 7.76
C ASN A 87 5.83 -0.50 6.30
N VAL A 88 4.74 0.22 6.15
CA VAL A 88 4.29 0.76 4.87
C VAL A 88 4.32 2.27 4.94
N THR A 89 4.70 2.90 3.83
CA THR A 89 4.69 4.35 3.65
C THR A 89 4.08 4.71 2.31
N PHE A 90 3.11 5.61 2.33
CA PHE A 90 2.61 6.34 1.19
C PHE A 90 3.19 7.76 1.23
N GLU A 91 3.99 8.10 0.21
CA GLU A 91 4.44 9.46 -0.03
C GLU A 91 3.67 10.03 -1.23
N LEU A 92 3.11 11.23 -1.07
CA LEU A 92 2.35 11.94 -2.08
C LEU A 92 3.13 13.16 -2.56
N SER A 93 3.25 13.31 -3.88
CA SER A 93 3.85 14.48 -4.51
C SER A 93 2.89 15.04 -5.56
N GLU A 94 2.50 16.30 -5.41
CA GLU A 94 1.72 17.01 -6.41
C GLU A 94 2.61 17.28 -7.64
N LEU A 95 2.24 16.72 -8.79
CA LEU A 95 2.91 16.97 -10.07
C LEU A 95 2.25 18.12 -10.84
N ALA A 96 0.93 18.28 -10.66
CA ALA A 96 0.09 19.37 -11.15
C ALA A 96 -1.26 19.34 -10.39
N GLU A 97 -2.09 20.38 -10.55
CA GLU A 97 -3.38 20.55 -9.84
C GLU A 97 -4.27 19.29 -9.79
N ASN A 98 -4.33 18.52 -10.88
CA ASN A 98 -5.10 17.27 -10.98
C ASN A 98 -4.21 16.05 -11.24
N LYS A 99 -2.97 16.07 -10.76
CA LYS A 99 -2.01 15.00 -10.98
C LYS A 99 -1.11 14.80 -9.77
N THR A 100 -1.23 13.64 -9.14
CA THR A 100 -0.47 13.24 -7.96
C THR A 100 0.38 12.02 -8.27
N LEU A 101 1.66 12.05 -7.89
CA LEU A 101 2.49 10.86 -7.79
C LEU A 101 2.32 10.27 -6.40
N VAL A 102 1.95 8.98 -6.35
CA VAL A 102 2.00 8.19 -5.13
C VAL A 102 3.22 7.29 -5.21
N THR A 103 4.08 7.37 -4.20
CA THR A 103 5.17 6.44 -3.96
C THR A 103 4.79 5.59 -2.77
N PHE A 104 4.43 4.35 -3.02
CA PHE A 104 4.26 3.35 -1.98
C PHE A 104 5.60 2.67 -1.72
N THR A 105 5.95 2.51 -0.46
CA THR A 105 7.09 1.71 0.01
C THR A 105 6.62 0.75 1.08
N GLU A 106 7.05 -0.50 0.97
CA GLU A 106 7.03 -1.47 2.06
C GLU A 106 8.47 -1.83 2.44
N GLN A 107 8.79 -1.70 3.73
CA GLN A 107 10.11 -2.02 4.26
C GLN A 107 10.05 -3.36 5.01
N LEU A 108 10.35 -4.41 4.26
CA LEU A 108 10.37 -5.80 4.71
C LEU A 108 11.63 -6.04 5.57
N GLN A 109 11.46 -6.48 6.81
CA GLN A 109 12.53 -6.85 7.72
C GLN A 109 13.07 -8.24 7.38
N ILE A 110 12.18 -9.19 7.12
CA ILE A 110 12.51 -10.59 6.83
C ILE A 110 11.63 -11.09 5.69
N ILE A 111 12.23 -11.72 4.68
CA ILE A 111 11.47 -12.41 3.63
C ILE A 111 11.01 -13.78 4.16
N THR A 112 9.71 -14.00 4.13
CA THR A 112 9.06 -15.26 4.51
C THR A 112 8.31 -15.86 3.32
N ASP A 113 7.77 -17.07 3.48
CA ASP A 113 6.89 -17.69 2.47
C ASP A 113 5.61 -16.88 2.21
N HIS A 114 5.22 -16.00 3.15
CA HIS A 114 4.06 -15.12 3.01
C HIS A 114 4.36 -13.85 2.21
N THR A 115 5.60 -13.34 2.25
CA THR A 115 5.98 -12.04 1.66
C THR A 115 5.58 -11.91 0.18
N PRO A 116 5.79 -12.91 -0.71
CA PRO A 116 5.35 -12.78 -2.10
C PRO A 116 3.84 -12.57 -2.27
N ARG A 117 3.04 -13.17 -1.38
CA ARG A 117 1.58 -13.02 -1.38
C ARG A 117 1.17 -11.62 -0.95
N ASP A 118 1.80 -11.12 0.11
CA ASP A 118 1.55 -9.78 0.63
C ASP A 118 1.87 -8.69 -0.41
N VAL A 119 3.08 -8.71 -0.97
CA VAL A 119 3.49 -7.78 -2.05
C VAL A 119 2.57 -7.86 -3.27
N SER A 120 2.07 -9.05 -3.62
CA SER A 120 1.07 -9.22 -4.69
C SER A 120 -0.26 -8.57 -4.34
N GLY A 121 -0.70 -8.70 -3.09
CA GLY A 121 -1.89 -8.05 -2.55
C GLY A 121 -1.78 -6.54 -2.63
N TRP A 122 -0.67 -5.97 -2.17
CA TRP A 122 -0.39 -4.54 -2.30
C TRP A 122 -0.41 -4.07 -3.75
N HIS A 123 0.24 -4.80 -4.67
CA HIS A 123 0.22 -4.46 -6.09
C HIS A 123 -1.21 -4.31 -6.62
N VAL A 124 -2.09 -5.29 -6.33
CA VAL A 124 -3.49 -5.28 -6.76
C VAL A 124 -4.26 -4.14 -6.10
N CYS A 125 -4.09 -3.93 -4.80
CA CYS A 125 -4.75 -2.84 -4.06
C CYS A 125 -4.34 -1.46 -4.61
N LEU A 126 -3.06 -1.27 -4.95
CA LEU A 126 -2.57 -0.03 -5.55
C LEU A 126 -3.11 0.20 -6.96
N LYS A 127 -3.30 -0.87 -7.76
CA LYS A 127 -4.02 -0.76 -9.05
C LYS A 127 -5.48 -0.37 -8.86
N LYS A 128 -6.17 -0.94 -7.85
CA LYS A 128 -7.54 -0.60 -7.48
C LYS A 128 -7.64 0.87 -7.05
N LEU A 129 -6.73 1.35 -6.20
CA LEU A 129 -6.59 2.77 -5.81
C LEU A 129 -6.44 3.67 -7.05
N GLN A 130 -5.52 3.32 -7.97
CA GLN A 130 -5.28 4.09 -9.19
C GLN A 130 -6.53 4.20 -10.08
N ALA A 131 -7.31 3.13 -10.19
CA ALA A 131 -8.53 3.09 -10.99
C ALA A 131 -9.65 3.94 -10.35
N ILE A 132 -9.87 3.76 -9.04
CA ILE A 132 -10.95 4.41 -8.30
C ILE A 132 -10.74 5.92 -8.21
N ALA A 133 -9.50 6.36 -8.02
CA ALA A 133 -9.17 7.78 -8.04
C ALA A 133 -9.46 8.45 -9.40
N LYS A 134 -9.58 7.67 -10.49
CA LYS A 134 -10.02 8.15 -11.82
C LYS A 134 -11.53 8.01 -12.06
N GLY A 135 -12.29 7.59 -11.05
CA GLY A 135 -13.71 7.24 -11.18
C GLY A 135 -13.96 5.97 -12.01
N SER A 136 -12.95 5.11 -12.18
CA SER A 136 -13.06 3.85 -12.91
C SER A 136 -13.29 2.67 -11.96
N LYS A 137 -13.97 1.63 -12.46
CA LYS A 137 -14.09 0.37 -11.73
C LYS A 137 -12.81 -0.45 -11.86
N TYR A 138 -12.56 -1.29 -10.86
CA TYR A 138 -11.50 -2.28 -10.88
C TYR A 138 -12.10 -3.63 -10.54
N ASP A 139 -11.99 -4.58 -11.47
CA ASP A 139 -12.41 -5.95 -11.27
C ASP A 139 -11.18 -6.80 -10.95
N PHE A 140 -11.25 -7.59 -9.88
CA PHE A 140 -10.16 -8.48 -9.50
C PHE A 140 -9.97 -9.58 -10.56
N ASP A 141 -8.75 -9.71 -11.08
CA ASP A 141 -8.34 -10.80 -11.95
C ASP A 141 -7.46 -11.78 -11.18
N LYS A 142 -8.00 -12.97 -10.93
CA LYS A 142 -7.29 -14.06 -10.25
C LYS A 142 -6.04 -14.51 -11.02
N THR A 143 -6.09 -14.53 -12.35
CA THR A 143 -4.95 -14.94 -13.20
C THR A 143 -3.82 -13.92 -13.09
N GLU A 144 -4.16 -12.63 -13.06
CA GLU A 144 -3.20 -11.57 -12.80
C GLU A 144 -2.55 -11.74 -11.43
N PHE A 145 -3.35 -11.97 -10.38
CA PHE A 145 -2.84 -12.19 -9.03
C PHE A 145 -1.88 -13.38 -8.96
N GLU A 146 -2.23 -14.53 -9.55
CA GLU A 146 -1.35 -15.70 -9.59
C GLU A 146 -0.05 -15.42 -10.35
N THR A 147 -0.12 -14.64 -11.43
CA THR A 147 1.07 -14.21 -12.19
C THR A 147 1.97 -13.30 -11.36
N LEU A 148 1.40 -12.34 -10.63
CA LEU A 148 2.13 -11.47 -9.70
C LEU A 148 2.76 -12.27 -8.56
N PHE A 149 2.03 -13.22 -7.99
CA PHE A 149 2.53 -14.10 -6.93
C PHE A 149 3.76 -14.89 -7.38
N LEU A 150 3.70 -15.56 -8.54
CA LEU A 150 4.83 -16.31 -9.08
C LEU A 150 6.03 -15.39 -9.39
N LYS A 151 5.75 -14.19 -9.90
CA LYS A 151 6.78 -13.18 -10.17
C LYS A 151 7.49 -12.75 -8.88
N TYR A 152 6.75 -12.36 -7.85
CA TYR A 152 7.35 -11.90 -6.59
C TYR A 152 7.97 -13.04 -5.80
N GLN A 153 7.45 -14.26 -5.90
CA GLN A 153 8.08 -15.44 -5.33
C GLN A 153 9.47 -15.63 -5.95
N LYS A 154 9.60 -15.49 -7.26
CA LYS A 154 10.91 -15.53 -7.93
C LYS A 154 11.83 -14.40 -7.48
N VAL A 155 11.38 -13.13 -7.56
CA VAL A 155 12.27 -11.98 -7.29
C VAL A 155 12.71 -11.90 -5.83
N LEU A 156 11.82 -12.20 -4.88
CA LEU A 156 12.11 -12.10 -3.45
C LEU A 156 12.91 -13.31 -2.97
N ASN A 157 12.56 -14.52 -3.42
CA ASN A 157 13.19 -15.76 -2.96
C ASN A 157 14.39 -16.18 -3.81
N ASP A 158 14.72 -15.48 -4.90
CA ASP A 158 16.00 -15.64 -5.60
C ASP A 158 17.13 -15.10 -4.70
N GLU A 159 17.48 -15.91 -3.70
CA GLU A 159 18.82 -16.14 -3.18
C GLU A 159 19.18 -17.59 -3.52
N LYS A 160 19.78 -17.80 -4.70
CA LYS A 160 20.62 -18.97 -4.96
C LYS A 160 21.93 -18.52 -5.60
#